data_AF-A0A7J6VNQ3-F1
#
_entry.id   AF-A0A7J6VNQ3-F1
#
_cell.length_a   1.000
_cell.length_b   1.000
_cell.length_c   1.000
_cell.angle_alpha   90.00
_cell.angle_beta   90.00
_cell.angle_gamma   90.00
#
_symmetry.space_group_name_H-M   'P 1'
#
loop_
_entity.id
_entity.type
_entity.pdbx_description
1 polymer ?
#
loop_
_entity_poly.entity_id
_entity_poly.type
_entity_poly.pdbx_seq_one_letter_code
_entity_poly.pdbx_strand_id
1 'polypeptide(L)'
;MEIGAPSKTKNECWVCKQLDHYYSDCIWRNFPCVVDGCPSTMRVLVSKTERNYDRKFLRCKAQASTGCNGFIWMDEVEMQKGKGDANEETDNVKLHINGKIAMSVEGSVENICKLVKKLQLNE
;
A
#
# COMPACT_ATOMS: atom_id res chain seq x y z
N MET A 1 -28.99 31.12 5.52
CA MET A 1 -29.20 30.07 4.50
C MET A 1 -27.88 29.93 3.77
N GLU A 2 -27.07 28.96 4.18
CA GLU A 2 -25.86 28.63 3.42
C GLU A 2 -26.28 27.79 2.23
N ILE A 3 -26.07 28.36 1.04
CA ILE A 3 -26.32 27.69 -0.24
C ILE A 3 -25.17 26.70 -0.42
N GLY A 4 -25.40 25.45 -0.01
CA GLY A 4 -24.46 24.36 -0.18
C GLY A 4 -24.06 24.24 -1.66
N ALA A 5 -22.76 24.31 -1.92
CA ALA A 5 -22.20 24.16 -3.25
C ALA A 5 -22.72 22.87 -3.91
N PRO A 6 -23.01 22.87 -5.24
CA PRO A 6 -23.45 21.67 -5.93
C PRO A 6 -22.37 20.60 -5.76
N SER A 7 -22.72 19.49 -5.10
CA SER A 7 -21.82 18.35 -4.98
C SER A 7 -21.47 17.90 -6.40
N LYS A 8 -20.24 18.14 -6.83
CA LYS A 8 -19.70 17.52 -8.05
C LYS A 8 -19.85 16.01 -7.83
N THR A 9 -20.85 15.39 -8.42
CA THR A 9 -20.95 13.93 -8.50
C THR A 9 -19.71 13.49 -9.26
N LYS A 10 -18.66 13.09 -8.54
CA LYS A 10 -17.43 12.62 -9.18
C LYS A 10 -17.84 11.41 -10.01
N ASN A 11 -17.68 11.49 -11.33
CA ASN A 11 -17.99 10.36 -12.21
C ASN A 11 -17.13 9.16 -11.79
N GLU A 12 -17.72 7.98 -11.69
CA GLU A 12 -16.97 6.75 -11.40
C GLU A 12 -15.86 6.52 -12.44
N CYS A 13 -14.68 6.15 -11.97
CA CYS A 13 -13.58 5.73 -12.82
C CYS A 13 -13.99 4.48 -13.62
N TRP A 14 -13.96 4.55 -14.94
CA TRP A 14 -14.40 3.44 -15.79
C TRP A 14 -13.51 2.19 -15.72
N VAL A 15 -12.29 2.29 -15.18
CA VAL A 15 -11.40 1.13 -15.00
C VAL A 15 -11.69 0.38 -13.70
N CYS A 16 -11.74 1.09 -12.57
CA CYS A 16 -11.80 0.46 -11.24
C CYS A 16 -13.07 0.78 -10.45
N LYS A 17 -13.96 1.61 -10.97
CA LYS A 17 -15.25 2.01 -10.38
C LYS A 17 -15.16 2.81 -9.07
N GLN A 18 -14.00 3.40 -8.79
CA GLN A 18 -13.84 4.32 -7.67
C GLN A 18 -14.22 5.75 -8.07
N LEU A 19 -14.66 6.55 -7.10
CA LEU A 19 -15.13 7.94 -7.31
C LEU A 19 -14.04 8.99 -7.01
N ASP A 20 -12.86 8.58 -6.56
CA ASP A 20 -11.82 9.46 -6.05
C ASP A 20 -10.85 9.98 -7.12
N HIS A 21 -10.88 9.44 -8.34
CA HIS A 21 -9.99 9.81 -9.44
C HIS A 21 -10.64 9.72 -10.83
N TYR A 22 -10.06 10.41 -11.82
CA TYR A 22 -10.47 10.29 -13.23
C TYR A 22 -9.86 9.05 -13.89
N TYR A 23 -10.45 8.61 -15.01
CA TYR A 23 -9.94 7.50 -15.82
C TYR A 23 -8.45 7.65 -16.19
N SER A 24 -7.97 8.87 -16.45
CA SER A 24 -6.56 9.16 -16.76
C SER A 24 -5.61 8.81 -15.63
N ASP A 25 -6.07 8.96 -14.39
CA ASP A 25 -5.24 8.90 -13.19
C ASP A 25 -5.34 7.53 -12.50
N CYS A 26 -6.11 6.62 -13.11
CA CYS A 26 -6.33 5.29 -12.56
C CYS A 26 -5.06 4.44 -12.67
N ILE A 27 -4.49 4.10 -11.51
CA ILE A 27 -3.32 3.21 -11.39
C ILE A 27 -3.55 1.84 -12.05
N TRP A 28 -4.81 1.42 -12.20
CA TRP A 28 -5.19 0.13 -12.77
C TRP A 28 -5.27 0.15 -14.30
N ARG A 29 -5.29 1.33 -14.94
CA ARG A 29 -5.49 1.48 -16.40
C ARG A 29 -4.40 0.79 -17.21
N ASN A 30 -3.16 0.94 -16.77
CA ASN A 30 -1.95 0.42 -17.41
C ASN A 30 -1.14 -0.46 -16.46
N PHE A 31 -1.82 -1.14 -15.53
CA PHE A 31 -1.15 -2.00 -14.56
C PHE A 31 -0.34 -3.09 -15.29
N PRO A 32 0.98 -3.21 -15.06
CA PRO A 32 1.82 -4.17 -15.76
C PRO A 32 1.42 -5.60 -15.39
N CYS A 33 1.69 -6.56 -16.28
CA CYS A 33 1.47 -7.96 -15.95
C CYS A 33 2.38 -8.40 -14.79
N VAL A 34 1.82 -9.16 -13.84
CA VAL A 34 2.56 -9.75 -12.72
C VAL A 34 3.46 -10.94 -13.11
N VAL A 35 3.39 -11.39 -14.36
CA VAL A 35 4.25 -12.46 -14.88
C VAL A 35 5.49 -11.83 -15.49
N ASP A 36 6.65 -12.20 -14.97
CA ASP A 36 7.94 -11.70 -15.43
C ASP A 36 8.14 -11.91 -16.93
N GLY A 37 8.65 -10.86 -17.59
CA GLY A 37 8.90 -10.87 -19.03
C GLY A 37 7.65 -10.73 -19.91
N CYS A 38 6.45 -10.61 -19.34
CA CYS A 38 5.25 -10.32 -20.12
C CYS A 38 5.11 -8.81 -20.38
N PRO A 39 5.22 -8.32 -21.64
CA PRO A 39 5.16 -6.88 -21.94
C PRO A 39 3.73 -6.31 -21.92
N SER A 40 2.74 -7.13 -21.55
CA SER A 40 1.32 -6.75 -21.60
C SER A 40 0.86 -6.07 -20.31
N THR A 41 -0.30 -5.43 -20.38
CA THR A 41 -0.98 -4.87 -19.21
C THR A 41 -2.11 -5.80 -18.76
N MET A 42 -2.59 -5.59 -17.54
CA MET A 42 -3.72 -6.32 -16.98
C MET A 42 -5.03 -5.53 -17.17
N ARG A 43 -6.16 -6.24 -17.17
CA ARG A 43 -7.51 -5.66 -17.14
C ARG A 43 -8.19 -5.98 -15.81
N VAL A 44 -8.94 -5.03 -15.27
CA VAL A 44 -9.77 -5.23 -14.07
C VAL A 44 -11.03 -6.00 -14.45
N LEU A 45 -11.37 -7.00 -13.65
CA LEU A 45 -12.54 -7.85 -13.79
C LEU A 45 -13.19 -8.06 -12.42
N VAL A 46 -14.47 -8.42 -12.42
CA VAL A 46 -15.26 -8.74 -11.22
C VAL A 46 -15.57 -10.23 -11.23
N SER A 47 -15.25 -10.92 -10.13
CA SER A 47 -15.52 -12.35 -9.99
C SER A 47 -17.02 -12.60 -9.82
N LYS A 48 -17.50 -13.65 -10.48
CA LYS A 48 -18.87 -14.17 -10.36
C LYS A 48 -18.93 -15.56 -9.74
N THR A 49 -17.81 -16.02 -9.17
CA THR A 49 -17.75 -17.32 -8.49
C THR A 49 -18.38 -17.22 -7.11
N GLU A 50 -19.07 -18.27 -6.66
CA GLU A 50 -19.81 -18.28 -5.40
C GLU A 50 -18.96 -17.84 -4.19
N ARG A 51 -17.72 -18.32 -4.09
CA ARG A 51 -16.82 -18.01 -2.97
C ARG A 51 -16.17 -16.62 -3.03
N ASN A 52 -16.14 -15.98 -4.20
CA ASN A 52 -15.47 -14.70 -4.40
C ASN A 52 -16.38 -13.73 -5.18
N TYR A 53 -17.69 -13.77 -4.95
CA TYR A 53 -18.63 -12.95 -5.69
C TYR A 53 -18.32 -11.46 -5.45
N ASP A 54 -18.39 -10.66 -6.52
CA ASP A 54 -18.07 -9.22 -6.54
C ASP A 54 -16.61 -8.83 -6.20
N ARG A 55 -15.73 -9.79 -5.89
CA ARG A 55 -14.31 -9.51 -5.65
C ARG A 55 -13.61 -9.14 -6.96
N LYS A 56 -12.88 -8.02 -6.97
CA LYS A 56 -12.15 -7.52 -8.13
C LYS A 56 -10.79 -8.21 -8.27
N PHE A 57 -10.42 -8.54 -9.51
CA PHE A 57 -9.12 -9.11 -9.85
C PHE A 57 -8.58 -8.54 -11.15
N LEU A 58 -7.27 -8.68 -11.33
CA LEU A 58 -6.55 -8.33 -12.54
C LEU A 58 -6.23 -9.59 -13.34
N ARG A 59 -6.37 -9.53 -14.66
CA ARG A 59 -5.99 -10.62 -15.58
C ARG A 59 -5.22 -10.08 -16.76
N CYS A 60 -4.16 -10.77 -17.18
CA CYS A 60 -3.34 -10.35 -18.31
C CYS A 60 -4.15 -10.22 -19.60
N LYS A 61 -3.97 -9.12 -20.36
CA LYS A 61 -4.62 -8.94 -21.67
C LYS A 61 -4.04 -9.88 -22.74
N ALA A 62 -2.78 -10.29 -22.59
CA ALA A 62 -2.14 -11.23 -23.51
C ALA A 62 -2.56 -12.70 -23.30
N GLN A 63 -3.51 -13.01 -22.42
CA GLN A 63 -4.01 -14.38 -22.27
C GLN A 63 -4.51 -14.96 -23.60
N ALA A 64 -5.19 -14.14 -24.42
CA ALA A 64 -5.72 -14.58 -25.70
C ALA A 64 -4.65 -14.74 -26.79
N SER A 65 -3.53 -14.01 -26.71
CA SER A 65 -2.49 -13.99 -27.74
C SER A 65 -1.30 -14.90 -27.43
N THR A 66 -0.84 -14.93 -26.18
CA THR A 66 0.35 -15.67 -25.76
C THR A 66 0.07 -16.74 -24.70
N GLY A 67 -1.18 -16.89 -24.26
CA GLY A 67 -1.53 -17.83 -23.19
C GLY A 67 -1.04 -17.41 -21.80
N CYS A 68 -0.67 -16.13 -21.62
CA CYS A 68 -0.23 -15.63 -20.31
C CYS A 68 -1.34 -15.79 -19.25
N ASN A 69 -1.01 -16.46 -18.15
CA ASN A 69 -1.93 -16.75 -17.04
C ASN A 69 -1.83 -15.74 -15.89
N GLY A 70 -1.23 -14.56 -16.11
CA GLY A 70 -1.08 -13.55 -15.08
C GLY A 70 -2.42 -13.16 -14.45
N PHE A 71 -2.49 -13.32 -13.12
CA PHE A 71 -3.66 -13.13 -12.30
C PHE A 71 -3.22 -12.62 -10.91
N ILE A 72 -3.92 -11.64 -10.36
CA ILE A 72 -3.75 -11.19 -8.98
C ILE A 72 -5.05 -10.56 -8.49
N TRP A 73 -5.38 -10.71 -7.21
CA TRP A 73 -6.52 -10.01 -6.64
C TRP A 73 -6.19 -8.54 -6.40
N MET A 74 -7.17 -7.64 -6.59
CA MET A 74 -6.90 -6.21 -6.52
C MET A 74 -6.53 -5.76 -5.09
N ASP A 75 -7.18 -6.36 -4.09
CA ASP A 75 -6.89 -6.16 -2.67
C ASP A 75 -5.51 -6.68 -2.26
N GLU A 76 -5.00 -7.76 -2.85
CA GLU A 76 -3.64 -8.25 -2.62
C GLU A 76 -2.58 -7.25 -3.08
N VAL A 77 -2.80 -6.56 -4.20
CA VAL A 77 -1.92 -5.48 -4.67
C VAL A 77 -1.98 -4.29 -3.71
N GLU A 78 -3.18 -3.92 -3.24
CA GLU A 78 -3.35 -2.84 -2.26
C GLU A 78 -2.67 -3.18 -0.92
N MET A 79 -2.74 -4.44 -0.47
CA MET A 79 -2.02 -4.92 0.71
C MET A 79 -0.51 -4.96 0.51
N GLN A 80 -0.03 -5.27 -0.69
CA GLN A 80 1.39 -5.21 -1.05
C GLN A 80 1.91 -3.77 -1.07
N LYS A 81 1.08 -2.77 -1.38
CA LYS A 81 1.47 -1.36 -1.20
C LYS A 81 1.65 -0.98 0.27
N GLY A 82 0.98 -1.68 1.19
CA GLY A 82 1.23 -1.58 2.64
C GLY A 82 2.37 -2.47 3.14
N LYS A 83 2.95 -3.30 2.27
CA LYS A 83 4.12 -4.17 2.50
C LYS A 83 5.20 -3.94 1.43
N GLY A 84 5.27 -2.73 0.88
CA GLY A 84 6.49 -2.28 0.24
C GLY A 84 7.56 -2.24 1.31
N ASP A 85 8.78 -2.61 0.96
CA ASP A 85 9.96 -2.52 1.81
C ASP A 85 9.83 -1.32 2.74
N ALA A 86 9.93 -1.56 4.04
CA ALA A 86 10.29 -0.49 4.96
C ALA A 86 11.72 -0.06 4.57
N ASN A 87 11.83 0.70 3.47
CA ASN A 87 12.59 1.92 3.59
C ASN A 87 11.77 2.72 4.59
N GLU A 88 12.13 2.53 5.84
CA GLU A 88 11.73 3.34 6.96
C GLU A 88 12.20 4.74 6.58
N GLU A 89 11.37 5.46 5.81
CA GLU A 89 11.25 6.89 6.03
C GLU A 89 10.68 6.98 7.43
N THR A 90 11.58 6.79 8.40
CA THR A 90 11.47 7.42 9.68
C THR A 90 11.35 8.89 9.31
N ASP A 91 10.11 9.35 9.20
CA ASP A 91 9.80 10.70 9.62
C ASP A 91 10.33 10.74 11.04
N ASN A 92 11.60 11.14 11.15
CA ASN A 92 12.30 11.26 12.40
C ASN A 92 11.62 12.42 13.09
N VAL A 93 10.54 12.12 13.79
CA VAL A 93 9.90 13.07 14.68
C VAL A 93 10.93 13.32 15.76
N LYS A 94 11.67 14.42 15.62
CA LYS A 94 12.59 14.90 16.64
C LYS A 94 11.76 15.29 17.86
N LEU A 95 11.64 14.36 18.80
CA LEU A 95 11.05 14.62 20.10
C LEU A 95 12.10 15.35 20.95
N HIS A 96 11.95 16.66 21.08
CA HIS A 96 12.74 17.44 22.02
C HIS A 96 12.10 17.36 23.41
N ILE A 97 12.78 16.69 24.35
CA ILE A 97 12.29 16.49 25.71
C ILE A 97 13.18 17.27 26.68
N ASN A 98 12.69 18.40 27.17
CA ASN A 98 13.33 19.15 28.26
C ASN A 98 12.91 18.56 29.61
N GLY A 99 13.46 17.41 29.98
CA GLY A 99 13.11 16.75 31.23
C GLY A 99 13.81 15.41 31.45
N LYS A 100 13.50 14.76 32.59
CA LYS A 100 13.95 13.40 32.92
C LYS A 100 12.86 12.40 32.52
N ILE A 101 13.23 11.37 31.77
CA ILE A 101 12.36 10.24 31.45
C ILE A 101 12.75 9.07 32.35
N ALA A 102 11.81 8.58 33.15
CA ALA A 102 12.01 7.34 33.89
C ALA A 102 11.81 6.15 32.95
N MET A 103 12.73 5.20 32.97
CA MET A 103 12.64 3.96 32.19
C MET A 103 13.01 2.76 33.05
N SER A 104 12.32 1.65 32.83
CA SER A 104 12.62 0.35 33.45
C SER A 104 13.26 -0.55 32.41
N VAL A 105 14.34 -1.23 32.79
CA VAL A 105 15.05 -2.16 31.92
C VAL A 105 15.21 -3.48 32.67
N GLU A 106 14.87 -4.57 32.01
CA GLU A 106 15.07 -5.93 32.52
C GLU A 106 16.20 -6.61 31.75
N GLY A 107 17.08 -7.31 32.47
CA GLY A 107 18.23 -7.98 31.88
C GLY A 107 19.33 -8.24 32.90
N SER A 108 20.41 -8.89 32.44
CA SER A 108 21.58 -9.07 33.29
C SER A 108 22.27 -7.74 33.57
N VAL A 109 22.83 -7.62 34.77
CA VAL A 109 23.53 -6.40 35.23
C VAL A 109 24.60 -5.96 34.22
N GLU A 110 25.37 -6.91 33.69
CA GLU A 110 26.44 -6.62 32.72
C GLU A 110 25.92 -5.99 31.43
N ASN A 111 24.79 -6.49 30.92
CA ASN A 111 24.18 -5.96 29.69
C ASN A 111 23.58 -4.57 29.93
N ILE A 112 22.94 -4.37 31.09
CA ILE A 112 22.38 -3.07 31.48
C ILE A 112 23.50 -2.04 31.61
N CYS A 113 24.62 -2.37 32.26
CA CYS A 113 25.77 -1.47 32.39
C CYS A 113 26.38 -1.07 31.04
N LYS A 114 26.50 -2.02 30.09
CA LYS A 114 27.00 -1.72 28.74
C LYS A 114 26.06 -0.77 28.00
N LEU A 115 24.75 -0.95 28.17
CA LEU A 115 23.73 -0.13 27.51
C LEU A 115 23.70 1.30 28.07
N VAL A 116 23.73 1.46 29.40
CA VAL A 116 23.80 2.79 30.04
C VAL A 116 25.06 3.56 29.61
N LYS A 117 26.22 2.91 29.55
CA LYS A 117 27.46 3.55 29.08
C LYS A 117 27.35 4.07 27.64
N LYS A 118 26.71 3.30 26.75
CA LYS A 118 26.49 3.73 25.35
C LYS A 118 25.56 4.94 25.27
N LEU A 119 24.51 4.98 26.09
CA LEU A 119 23.56 6.10 26.12
C LEU A 119 24.18 7.39 26.67
N GLN A 120 25.17 7.30 27.55
CA GLN A 120 25.86 8.45 28.12
C GLN A 120 26.99 9.02 27.25
N LEU A 121 27.46 8.29 26.24
CA LEU A 121 28.62 8.67 25.41
C LEU A 121 28.24 9.26 24.05
N ASN A 122 26.95 9.26 23.70
CA ASN A 122 26.44 9.87 22.48
C ASN A 122 26.01 11.31 22.77
N GLU A 123 26.98 12.18 23.09
CA GLU A 123 26.86 13.64 23.07
C GLU A 123 27.60 14.22 21.86
#